data_AF-A0A925PYV1-F1
#
_entry.id   AF-A0A925PYV1-F1
#
_cell.length_a   1.000
_cell.length_b   1.000
_cell.length_c   1.000
_cell.angle_alpha   90.00
_cell.angle_beta   90.00
_cell.angle_gamma   90.00
#
_symmetry.space_group_name_H-M   'P 1'
#
loop_
_entity.id
_entity.type
_entity.pdbx_description
1 polymer ?
#
loop_
_entity_poly.entity_id
_entity_poly.type
_entity_poly.pdbx_seq_one_letter_code
_entity_poly.pdbx_strand_id
1 'polypeptide(L)'
;MILDMRREAISAPKLYAMLDREFRLVRNPACANCRMPLPFYRAPADEFTANWHIGTPKRCHRGCHLKIAEILARMWTRYDLKLHVERRGKAREIPRYDEPVVHRHF
;
A
#
# COMPACT_ATOMS: atom_id res chain seq x y z
N MET A 1 20.05 25.02 7.86
CA MET A 1 20.13 23.65 7.31
C MET A 1 18.72 23.08 7.31
N ILE A 2 18.06 23.04 6.16
CA ILE A 2 16.76 22.37 6.02
C ILE A 2 17.11 20.93 5.67
N LEU A 3 16.96 20.01 6.62
CA LEU A 3 16.97 18.59 6.31
C LEU A 3 15.76 18.37 5.40
N ASP A 4 15.98 17.94 4.17
CA ASP A 4 14.94 17.52 3.24
C ASP A 4 14.23 16.30 3.89
N MET A 5 13.18 16.55 4.69
CA MET A 5 12.40 15.53 5.40
C MET A 5 11.47 14.78 4.43
N ARG A 6 11.93 14.49 3.21
CA ARG A 6 11.18 13.66 2.27
C ARG A 6 11.14 12.23 2.77
N ARG A 7 9.92 11.70 2.85
CA ARG A 7 9.67 10.28 3.08
C ARG A 7 10.35 9.43 2.01
N GLU A 8 10.90 8.28 2.40
CA GLU A 8 11.45 7.31 1.47
C GLU A 8 10.31 6.62 0.71
N ALA A 9 10.34 6.67 -0.62
CA ALA A 9 9.37 5.97 -1.46
C ALA A 9 9.73 4.48 -1.61
N ILE A 10 8.90 3.59 -1.07
CA ILE A 10 9.14 2.13 -1.04
C ILE A 10 7.99 1.35 -1.68
N SER A 11 8.27 0.12 -2.14
CA SER A 11 7.21 -0.73 -2.70
C SER A 11 6.19 -1.14 -1.63
N ALA A 12 4.94 -1.39 -2.05
CA ALA A 12 3.90 -1.87 -1.14
C ALA A 12 4.27 -3.16 -0.39
N PRO A 13 4.90 -4.18 -1.03
CA PRO A 13 5.37 -5.36 -0.31
C PRO A 13 6.44 -5.04 0.75
N LYS A 14 7.37 -4.11 0.47
CA LYS A 14 8.40 -3.69 1.44
C LYS A 14 7.74 -3.00 2.63
N LEU A 15 6.82 -2.07 2.39
CA LEU A 15 6.09 -1.37 3.46
C LEU A 15 5.31 -2.37 4.33
N TYR A 16 4.55 -3.28 3.73
CA TYR A 16 3.80 -4.29 4.47
C TYR A 16 4.70 -5.18 5.33
N ALA A 17 5.82 -5.66 4.78
CA ALA A 17 6.77 -6.48 5.52
C ALA A 17 7.34 -5.75 6.74
N MET A 18 7.63 -4.45 6.61
CA MET A 18 8.10 -3.62 7.73
C MET A 18 7.02 -3.44 8.80
N LEU A 19 5.79 -3.10 8.39
CA LEU A 19 4.66 -2.94 9.31
C LEU A 19 4.37 -4.25 10.07
N ASP A 20 4.30 -5.37 9.36
CA ASP A 20 4.02 -6.67 9.97
C ASP A 20 5.15 -7.13 10.90
N ARG A 21 6.42 -6.89 10.54
CA ARG A 21 7.56 -7.16 11.42
C ARG A 21 7.44 -6.38 12.74
N GLU A 22 7.21 -5.07 12.68
CA GLU A 22 7.06 -4.24 13.89
C GLU A 22 5.88 -4.72 14.74
N PHE A 23 4.75 -5.05 14.12
CA PHE A 23 3.60 -5.57 14.84
C PHE A 23 3.89 -6.89 15.54
N ARG A 24 4.62 -7.81 14.89
CA ARG A 24 5.01 -9.09 15.51
C ARG A 24 5.89 -8.91 16.75
N LEU A 25 6.70 -7.86 16.80
CA LEU A 25 7.55 -7.56 17.96
C LEU A 25 6.76 -7.03 19.16
N VAL A 26 5.72 -6.24 18.93
CA VAL A 26 4.98 -5.54 20.01
C VAL A 26 3.60 -6.13 20.31
N ARG A 27 3.10 -7.04 19.48
CA ARG A 27 1.79 -7.67 19.70
C ARG A 27 1.80 -8.46 21.00
N ASN A 28 0.67 -8.44 21.70
CA ASN A 28 0.49 -9.31 22.87
C ASN A 28 0.68 -10.78 22.45
N PRO A 29 1.58 -11.54 23.09
CA PRO A 29 1.89 -12.92 22.69
C PRO A 29 0.69 -13.86 22.81
N ALA A 30 -0.28 -13.55 23.68
CA ALA A 30 -1.51 -14.33 23.78
C ALA A 30 -2.47 -14.10 22.59
N CYS A 31 -2.25 -13.06 21.76
CA CYS A 31 -3.11 -12.74 20.63
C CYS A 31 -2.70 -13.47 19.33
N ALA A 32 -3.34 -14.60 19.05
CA ALA A 32 -3.12 -15.36 17.81
C ALA A 32 -3.89 -14.81 16.58
N ASN A 33 -4.96 -14.05 16.81
CA ASN A 33 -5.94 -13.73 15.76
C ASN A 33 -5.65 -12.42 15.01
N CYS A 34 -5.01 -11.45 15.65
CA CYS A 34 -4.75 -10.16 15.02
C CYS A 34 -3.55 -10.24 14.06
N ARG A 35 -3.70 -9.55 12.93
CA ARG A 35 -2.68 -9.38 11.88
C ARG A 35 -2.57 -7.90 11.52
N MET A 36 -1.43 -7.51 10.97
CA MET A 36 -1.28 -6.19 10.38
C MET A 36 -2.14 -6.12 9.10
N PRO A 37 -3.04 -5.13 8.94
CA PRO A 37 -3.76 -4.93 7.69
C PRO A 37 -2.84 -4.48 6.55
N LEU A 38 -3.22 -4.79 5.31
CA LEU A 38 -2.46 -4.42 4.12
C LEU A 38 -2.53 -2.90 3.89
N PRO A 39 -1.39 -2.23 3.62
CA PRO A 39 -1.39 -0.84 3.20
C PRO A 39 -1.91 -0.72 1.76
N PHE A 40 -2.72 0.30 1.52
CA PHE A 40 -3.19 0.68 0.19
C PHE A 40 -2.89 2.15 -0.07
N TYR A 41 -2.74 2.49 -1.34
CA TYR A 41 -2.53 3.87 -1.77
C TYR A 41 -3.74 4.72 -1.44
N ARG A 42 -3.49 5.92 -0.91
CA ARG A 42 -4.47 6.98 -0.74
C ARG A 42 -3.83 8.26 -1.21
N ALA A 43 -4.53 9.04 -2.05
CA ALA A 43 -4.05 10.36 -2.44
C ALA A 43 -3.78 11.19 -1.16
N PRO A 44 -2.58 11.77 -1.01
CA PRO A 44 -2.25 12.58 0.15
C PRO A 44 -3.07 13.88 0.12
N ALA A 45 -3.49 14.36 1.28
CA ALA A 45 -4.25 15.61 1.40
C ALA A 45 -3.36 16.85 1.18
N ASP A 46 -2.09 16.74 1.56
CA ASP A 46 -1.05 17.77 1.48
C ASP A 46 0.33 17.10 1.41
N GLU A 47 1.40 17.89 1.31
CA GLU A 47 2.78 17.39 1.25
C GLU A 47 3.28 16.75 2.56
N PHE A 48 2.57 16.94 3.68
CA PHE A 48 2.91 16.40 5.00
C PHE A 48 2.20 15.08 5.31
N THR A 49 1.21 14.72 4.51
CA THR A 49 0.43 13.48 4.62
C THR A 49 1.05 12.36 3.80
N ALA A 50 1.21 11.18 4.41
CA ALA A 50 1.67 10.00 3.68
C ALA A 50 0.64 9.54 2.64
N ASN A 51 1.10 9.02 1.51
CA ASN A 51 0.25 8.59 0.39
C ASN A 51 -0.35 7.17 0.56
N TRP A 52 -0.52 6.70 1.79
CA TRP A 52 -1.02 5.36 2.09
C TRP A 52 -1.77 5.27 3.42
N HIS A 53 -2.62 4.25 3.52
CA HIS A 53 -3.46 3.97 4.68
C HIS A 53 -3.65 2.45 4.84
N ILE A 54 -4.06 1.95 6.02
CA ILE A 54 -4.32 0.50 6.24
C ILE A 54 -5.79 0.19 6.60
N GLY A 55 -6.62 1.21 6.59
CA GLY A 55 -7.99 1.18 7.11
C GLY A 55 -8.04 1.40 8.63
N THR A 56 -9.20 1.16 9.23
CA THR A 56 -9.35 1.20 10.69
C THR A 56 -9.21 -0.21 11.24
N PRO A 57 -8.20 -0.52 12.06
CA PRO A 57 -8.05 -1.84 12.67
C PRO A 57 -9.27 -2.17 13.55
N LYS A 58 -9.74 -3.42 13.49
CA LYS A 58 -10.81 -3.90 14.38
C LYS A 58 -10.34 -3.83 15.83
N ARG A 59 -11.21 -3.34 16.72
CA ARG A 59 -10.94 -3.34 18.17
C ARG A 59 -10.66 -4.77 18.64
N CYS A 60 -9.61 -4.91 19.42
CA CYS A 60 -9.17 -6.17 20.00
C CYS A 60 -9.04 -5.97 21.51
N HIS A 61 -9.62 -6.87 22.30
CA HIS A 61 -9.57 -6.83 23.77
C HIS A 61 -8.14 -6.91 24.33
N ARG A 62 -7.18 -7.44 23.55
CA ARG A 62 -5.75 -7.47 23.89
C ARG A 62 -4.98 -6.22 23.47
N GLY A 63 -5.67 -5.17 23.01
CA GLY A 63 -5.06 -3.90 22.65
C GLY A 63 -4.28 -3.88 21.32
N CYS A 64 -4.35 -4.93 20.49
CA CYS A 64 -3.60 -4.98 19.22
C CYS A 64 -3.88 -3.78 18.29
N HIS A 65 -5.12 -3.31 18.25
CA HIS A 65 -5.51 -2.13 17.48
C HIS A 65 -4.76 -0.85 17.87
N LEU A 66 -4.43 -0.68 19.16
CA LEU A 66 -3.65 0.46 19.67
C LEU A 66 -2.18 0.34 19.23
N LYS A 67 -1.61 -0.86 19.29
CA LYS A 67 -0.24 -1.12 18.82
C LYS A 67 -0.10 -0.88 17.32
N ILE A 68 -1.11 -1.25 16.54
CA ILE A 68 -1.14 -0.96 15.11
C ILE A 68 -1.17 0.56 14.88
N ALA A 69 -2.02 1.31 15.59
CA ALA A 69 -2.08 2.77 15.48
C ALA A 69 -0.75 3.47 15.82
N GLU A 70 -0.06 2.99 16.86
CA GLU A 70 1.27 3.49 17.24
C GLU A 70 2.32 3.23 16.13
N ILE A 71 2.32 2.03 15.54
CA ILE A 71 3.20 1.70 14.41
C ILE A 71 2.92 2.62 13.22
N LEU A 72 1.64 2.86 12.89
CA LEU A 72 1.25 3.74 11.80
C LEU A 72 1.77 5.17 11.98
N ALA A 73 1.57 5.75 13.16
CA ALA A 73 2.01 7.11 13.45
C ALA A 73 3.52 7.30 13.21
N ARG A 74 4.33 6.28 13.55
CA ARG A 74 5.79 6.31 13.33
C ARG A 74 6.18 6.09 11.86
N MET A 75 5.44 5.26 11.14
CA MET A 75 5.76 4.92 9.75
C MET A 75 5.28 5.98 8.75
N TRP A 76 4.19 6.68 9.06
CA TRP A 76 3.67 7.79 8.24
C TRP A 76 4.60 8.99 8.12
N THR A 77 5.55 9.17 9.03
CA THR A 77 6.54 10.24 8.93
C THR A 77 7.76 9.84 8.12
N ARG A 78 7.86 8.57 7.72
CA ARG A 78 9.08 7.99 7.15
C ARG A 78 8.93 7.48 5.71
N TYR A 79 7.75 6.97 5.37
CA TYR A 79 7.59 6.22 4.12
C TYR A 79 6.38 6.67 3.32
N ASP A 80 6.57 6.70 2.01
CA ASP A 80 5.51 6.75 1.01
C ASP A 80 5.54 5.48 0.15
N LEU A 81 4.40 5.09 -0.39
CA LEU A 81 4.30 4.09 -1.43
C LEU A 81 4.88 4.64 -2.74
N LYS A 82 5.80 3.87 -3.31
CA LYS A 82 6.31 4.09 -4.65
C LYS A 82 5.20 3.84 -5.66
N LEU A 83 4.76 4.89 -6.33
CA LEU A 83 3.87 4.78 -7.47
C LEU A 83 4.63 4.15 -8.63
N HIS A 84 4.16 3.00 -9.10
CA HIS A 84 4.54 2.54 -10.42
C HIS A 84 3.86 3.47 -11.41
N VAL A 85 4.59 4.48 -11.89
CA VAL A 85 4.18 5.21 -13.08
C VAL A 85 4.31 4.20 -14.21
N GLU A 86 3.22 3.48 -14.50
CA GLU A 86 3.09 2.85 -15.79
C GLU A 86 3.32 3.96 -16.80
N ARG A 87 4.43 3.88 -17.56
CA ARG A 87 4.56 4.68 -18.76
C ARG A 87 3.28 4.38 -19.54
N ARG A 88 2.39 5.36 -19.72
CA ARG A 88 1.30 5.31 -20.71
C ARG A 88 1.95 5.17 -22.08
N GLY A 89 2.44 3.98 -22.39
CA GLY A 89 3.08 3.61 -23.64
C GLY A 89 2.05 2.88 -24.49
N LYS A 90 1.42 3.65 -25.38
CA LYS A 90 0.45 3.26 -26.42
C LYS A 90 -0.81 2.54 -25.91
N ALA A 91 -1.96 3.16 -26.18
CA ALA A 91 -3.22 2.44 -26.25
C ALA A 91 -2.99 1.18 -27.10
N ARG A 92 -3.25 0.00 -26.55
CA ARG A 92 -3.40 -1.18 -27.39
C ARG A 92 -4.60 -0.90 -28.28
N GLU A 93 -4.39 -0.78 -29.58
CA GLU A 93 -5.48 -0.88 -30.54
C GLU A 93 -6.14 -2.23 -30.32
N ILE A 94 -7.34 -2.21 -29.75
CA ILE A 94 -8.20 -3.37 -29.68
C ILE A 94 -8.69 -3.57 -31.12
N PRO A 95 -8.43 -4.71 -31.78
CA PRO A 95 -9.02 -4.97 -33.08
C PRO A 95 -10.53 -4.88 -32.95
N ARG A 96 -11.14 -4.02 -33.76
CA ARG A 96 -12.59 -3.88 -33.80
C ARG A 96 -13.13 -5.21 -34.32
N TYR A 97 -14.03 -5.84 -33.57
CA TYR A 97 -14.59 -7.17 -33.88
C TYR A 97 -15.47 -7.20 -35.15
N ASP A 98 -15.49 -6.12 -35.93
CA ASP A 98 -16.34 -5.93 -37.12
C ASP A 98 -15.61 -6.24 -38.44
N GLU A 99 -14.33 -6.64 -38.43
CA GLU A 99 -13.68 -7.12 -39.66
C GLU A 99 -14.16 -8.55 -39.99
N PRO A 100 -14.78 -8.78 -41.16
CA PRO A 100 -15.19 -10.12 -41.56
C PRO A 100 -13.96 -10.98 -41.80
N VAL A 101 -13.84 -12.08 -41.06
CA VAL A 101 -12.86 -13.14 -41.31
C VAL A 101 -13.19 -13.76 -42.67
N VAL A 102 -12.46 -13.38 -43.70
CA VAL A 102 -12.56 -14.02 -45.02
C VAL A 102 -11.97 -15.43 -44.90
N HIS A 103 -12.82 -16.41 -44.64
CA HIS A 103 -12.47 -17.81 -44.80
C HIS A 103 -12.24 -18.07 -46.29
N ARG A 104 -10.97 -18.16 -46.69
CA ARG A 104 -10.61 -18.72 -47.99
C ARG A 104 -10.88 -20.22 -47.94
N HIS A 105 -11.98 -20.64 -48.54
CA HIS A 105 -12.18 -22.04 -48.91
C HIS A 105 -11.23 -22.38 -50.06
N PHE A 106 -10.37 -23.37 -49.84
CA PHE A 106 -9.70 -24.12 -50.90
C PHE A 106 -10.55 -25.32 -51.28
#